data_AF-A0A7J4IKY1-F1
#
_entry.id   AF-A0A7J4IKY1-F1
#
_cell.length_a   1.000
_cell.length_b   1.000
_cell.length_c   1.000
_cell.angle_alpha   90.00
_cell.angle_beta   90.00
_cell.angle_gamma   90.00
#
_symmetry.space_group_name_H-M   'P 1'
#
loop_
_entity.id
_entity.type
_entity.pdbx_description
1 polymer ?
#
loop_
_entity_poly.entity_id
_entity_poly.type
_entity_poly.pdbx_seq_one_letter_code
_entity_poly.pdbx_strand_id
1 'polypeptide(L)' 'MAAMNYVLTGHTHAKRDEKVKQTRVINPGALFRCTPYTIAFLDVEKDGVEFVEIPR' A
#
# COMPACT_ATOMS: atom_id res chain seq x y z
N MET A 1 3.57 13.16 -21.62
CA MET A 1 3.49 13.44 -20.16
C MET A 1 3.66 12.11 -19.45
N ALA A 2 4.64 11.97 -18.53
CA ALA A 2 4.85 10.69 -17.83
C ALA A 2 3.77 10.51 -16.76
N ALA A 3 2.99 9.43 -16.85
CA ALA A 3 2.07 9.04 -15.81
C ALA A 3 2.80 8.17 -14.78
N MET A 4 2.55 8.39 -13.49
CA MET A 4 3.08 7.55 -12.43
C MET A 4 2.27 6.26 -12.36
N ASN A 5 2.95 5.11 -12.32
CA ASN A 5 2.31 3.81 -12.18
C ASN A 5 1.79 3.60 -10.75
N TYR A 6 2.53 4.10 -9.75
CA TYR A 6 2.22 3.92 -8.34
C TYR A 6 2.28 5.24 -7.57
N VAL A 7 1.39 5.37 -6.58
CA VAL A 7 1.46 6.38 -5.52
C VAL A 7 1.44 5.62 -4.19
N LEU A 8 2.57 5.65 -3.48
CA LEU A 8 2.73 5.00 -2.18
C LEU A 8 2.53 6.02 -1.08
N THR A 9 1.56 5.79 -0.22
CA THR A 9 1.16 6.73 0.84
C THR A 9 1.18 6.06 2.19
N GLY A 10 1.45 6.83 3.24
CA GLY A 10 1.17 6.45 4.62
C GLY A 10 0.56 7.65 5.32
N HIS A 11 -0.54 7.46 6.06
CA HIS A 11 -1.11 8.48 6.95
C HIS A 11 -2.33 7.94 7.71
N THR A 12 -3.26 7.30 6.99
CA THR A 12 -4.57 6.91 7.55
C THR A 12 -4.51 5.69 8.46
N HIS A 13 -3.33 5.06 8.58
CA HIS A 13 -3.08 3.77 9.25
C HIS A 13 -3.89 2.58 8.69
N ALA A 14 -4.81 2.82 7.77
CA ALA A 14 -5.60 1.80 7.09
C ALA A 14 -4.93 1.35 5.78
N LYS A 15 -5.00 0.05 5.50
CA LYS A 15 -4.58 -0.50 4.21
C LYS A 15 -5.41 0.08 3.07
N ARG A 16 -4.77 0.33 1.94
CA ARG A 16 -5.42 0.79 0.72
C ARG A 16 -4.76 0.16 -0.50
N ASP A 17 -5.58 -0.31 -1.41
CA ASP A 17 -5.18 -0.71 -2.75
C ASP A 17 -6.32 -0.34 -3.70
N GLU A 18 -6.12 0.73 -4.48
CA GLU A 18 -7.11 1.18 -5.45
C GLU A 18 -6.43 1.66 -6.73
N LYS A 19 -7.17 1.68 -7.82
CA LYS A 19 -6.69 2.20 -9.10
C LYS A 19 -7.45 3.48 -9.47
N VAL A 20 -6.71 4.56 -9.63
CA VAL A 20 -7.21 5.87 -10.10
C VAL A 20 -6.65 6.12 -11.50
N LYS A 21 -7.49 5.94 -12.52
CA LYS A 21 -7.06 5.91 -13.93
C LYS A 21 -5.98 4.84 -14.16
N GLN A 22 -4.80 5.20 -14.64
CA GLN A 22 -3.66 4.29 -14.81
C GLN A 22 -2.79 4.16 -13.55
N THR A 23 -3.02 4.97 -12.51
CA THR A 23 -2.17 5.02 -11.32
C THR A 23 -2.76 4.18 -10.20
N ARG A 24 -1.96 3.28 -9.63
CA ARG A 24 -2.34 2.48 -8.47
C ARG A 24 -1.92 3.20 -7.18
N VAL A 25 -2.85 3.39 -6.26
CA VAL A 25 -2.64 4.07 -4.98
C VAL A 25 -2.60 3.02 -3.89
N ILE A 26 -1.48 2.94 -3.18
CA ILE A 26 -1.24 1.92 -2.15
C ILE A 26 -0.94 2.60 -0.81
N ASN A 27 -1.54 2.10 0.25
CA ASN A 27 -1.17 2.41 1.64
C ASN A 27 -0.96 1.10 2.40
N PRO A 28 0.24 0.83 2.95
CA PRO A 28 0.53 -0.43 3.66
C PRO A 28 -0.17 -0.54 5.02
N GLY A 29 -0.82 0.53 5.49
CA GLY A 29 -1.32 0.67 6.85
C GLY A 29 -0.22 1.24 7.76
N ALA A 30 -0.04 0.68 8.95
CA ALA A 30 0.91 1.21 9.92
C ALA A 30 1.47 0.15 10.87
N LEU A 31 2.58 0.52 11.53
CA LEU A 31 3.21 -0.24 12.62
C LEU A 31 3.24 0.55 13.94
N PHE A 32 2.57 1.71 13.99
CA PHE A 32 2.60 2.60 15.14
C PHE A 32 1.19 3.06 15.52
N ARG A 33 0.82 2.86 16.79
CA ARG A 33 -0.49 3.26 17.36
C ARG A 33 -1.69 2.78 16.52
N CYS A 34 -1.60 1.57 15.97
CA CYS A 34 -2.66 0.92 15.22
C CYS A 34 -2.83 -0.53 15.67
N THR A 35 -3.99 -1.10 15.35
CA THR A 35 -4.28 -2.53 15.47
C THR A 35 -5.19 -2.88 14.29
N PRO A 36 -4.83 -3.83 13.42
CA PRO A 36 -3.57 -4.60 13.41
C PRO A 36 -2.35 -3.76 12.99
N TYR A 37 -1.14 -4.31 13.20
CA TYR A 37 0.09 -3.84 12.56
C TYR A 37 0.18 -4.44 11.16
N THR A 38 0.42 -3.63 10.13
CA THR A 38 0.45 -4.10 8.75
C THR A 38 1.60 -3.50 7.95
N ILE A 39 2.10 -4.30 7.01
CA ILE A 39 3.01 -3.87 5.93
C ILE A 39 2.47 -4.36 4.57
N ALA A 40 3.08 -3.90 3.47
CA ALA A 40 2.77 -4.40 2.13
C ALA A 40 4.04 -4.70 1.32
N PHE A 41 4.00 -5.80 0.56
CA PHE A 41 4.97 -6.12 -0.50
C PHE A 41 4.38 -5.74 -1.85
N LEU A 42 5.13 -4.97 -2.65
CA LEU A 42 4.78 -4.61 -4.02
C LEU A 42 5.72 -5.30 -4.99
N ASP A 43 5.18 -6.22 -5.79
CA ASP A 43 5.85 -6.80 -6.96
C ASP A 43 5.58 -5.89 -8.17
N VAL A 44 6.58 -5.10 -8.55
CA VAL A 44 6.48 -4.13 -9.65
C VAL A 44 6.45 -4.79 -11.04
N GLU A 45 6.98 -6.01 -11.18
CA GLU A 45 6.99 -6.73 -12.45
C GLU A 45 5.62 -7.35 -12.73
N LYS A 46 4.97 -7.86 -11.68
CA LYS A 46 3.65 -8.50 -11.78
C LYS A 46 2.47 -7.57 -11.49
N ASP A 47 2.73 -6.31 -11.11
CA ASP A 47 1.73 -5.39 -10.56
C ASP A 47 0.91 -6.08 -9.44
N GLY A 48 1.62 -6.70 -8.50
CA GLY A 48 1.04 -7.47 -7.40
C GLY A 48 1.26 -6.78 -6.06
N VAL A 49 0.23 -6.76 -5.20
CA VAL A 49 0.38 -6.27 -3.81
C VAL A 49 -0.09 -7.32 -2.82
N GLU A 50 0.70 -7.55 -1.79
CA GLU A 50 0.38 -8.45 -0.68
C GLU A 50 0.44 -7.65 0.63
N PHE A 51 -0.61 -7.72 1.44
CA PHE A 51 -0.64 -7.12 2.78
C PHE A 51 -0.38 -8.19 3.82
N VAL A 52 0.53 -7.90 4.75
CA VAL A 52 0.92 -8.83 5.82
C VAL A 52 0.66 -8.17 7.16
N GLU A 53 -0.06 -8.88 8.04
CA GLU A 53 -0.19 -8.51 9.45
C GLU A 53 1.06 -8.93 10.22
N ILE A 54 1.57 -8.03 11.06
CA ILE A 54 2.79 -8.25 11.84
C ILE A 54 2.41 -8.40 13.32
N PRO A 55 2.87 -9.45 14.01
CA PRO A 55 2.71 -9.56 15.46
C PRO A 55 3.34 -8.37 16.17
N ARG A 56 2.75 -7.96 17.29
CA ARG A 56 3.20 -6.83 18.08
C ARG A 56 4.22 -7.22 19.14
#